data_AF-A0AAU2DJU8-F1
#
_entry.id   AF-A0AAU2DJU8-F1
#
_cell.length_a   1.000
_cell.length_b   1.000
_cell.length_c   1.000
_cell.angle_alpha   90.00
_cell.angle_beta   90.00
_cell.angle_gamma   90.00
#
_symmetry.space_group_name_H-M   'P 1'
#
loop_
_entity.id
_entity.type
_entity.pdbx_description
1 polymer ?
#
loop_
_entity_poly.entity_id
_entity_poly.type
_entity_poly.pdbx_seq_one_letter_code
_entity_poly.pdbx_strand_id
1 'polypeptide(L)'
;MNSNLPDDWSPADNPYSIALSESSWLRATVALTVARMHGDDVQVGWFSSRQIDARTLVVALRQLLAAVKLERIALTDLGMDPAVITALDNAEQVFLDALPNIKHVRDGLTHFEDWARGNGGGPQADARKTTDPRDVARDFWSFGYDPTTDTVTMGPFTLSVSAAVPAANALCDAIYAATRAVDQRSTAELRDQVVQALTDATIPCTPPPEDPVRVSQGQDMRIWLSFELGRLPDGQHKELAERVATAVAHAGLRLTSSAFPEAQDISDRLLAGEPLRVERNGP
;
A
#
# COMPACT_ATOMS: atom_id res chain seq x y z
N MET A 1 7.21 30.85 8.26
CA MET A 1 5.92 30.25 8.64
C MET A 1 6.12 28.75 8.72
N ASN A 2 5.92 28.17 9.91
CA ASN A 2 6.07 26.72 10.12
C ASN A 2 4.91 26.00 9.42
N SER A 3 5.22 25.28 8.35
CA SER A 3 4.27 24.44 7.62
C SER A 3 4.08 23.11 8.35
N ASN A 4 3.25 23.11 9.39
CA ASN A 4 2.60 21.89 9.85
C ASN A 4 1.35 21.68 8.99
N LEU A 5 1.52 21.27 7.74
CA LEU A 5 0.42 20.63 7.02
C LEU A 5 0.44 19.15 7.44
N PRO A 6 -0.70 18.57 7.82
CA PRO A 6 -0.79 17.13 8.01
C PRO A 6 -0.37 16.41 6.74
N ASP A 7 0.37 15.32 6.91
CA ASP A 7 0.75 14.38 5.87
C ASP A 7 -0.54 13.69 5.35
N ASP A 8 -1.31 14.38 4.51
CA ASP A 8 -2.66 14.02 4.03
C ASP A 8 -2.61 13.07 2.83
N TRP A 9 -1.54 12.30 2.73
CA TRP A 9 -1.39 11.25 1.75
C TRP A 9 -2.36 10.11 2.08
N SER A 10 -3.23 9.74 1.13
CA SER A 10 -4.24 8.70 1.29
C SER A 10 -4.01 7.55 0.31
N PRO A 11 -4.01 6.29 0.78
CA PRO A 11 -4.10 5.13 -0.10
C PRO A 11 -5.29 5.25 -1.08
N ALA A 12 -6.41 5.86 -0.69
CA ALA A 12 -7.59 5.93 -1.56
C ALA A 12 -7.40 6.69 -2.89
N ASP A 13 -6.31 7.46 -3.05
CA ASP A 13 -6.05 8.29 -4.22
C ASP A 13 -5.54 7.47 -5.43
N ASN A 14 -5.25 6.17 -5.26
CA ASN A 14 -4.74 5.29 -6.31
C ASN A 14 -5.35 3.88 -6.17
N PRO A 15 -5.97 3.29 -7.21
CA PRO A 15 -6.58 1.96 -7.14
C PRO A 15 -5.59 0.85 -6.76
N TYR A 16 -4.30 1.07 -6.97
CA TYR A 16 -3.24 0.13 -6.59
C TYR A 16 -2.96 0.12 -5.09
N SER A 17 -3.32 1.19 -4.38
CA SER A 17 -3.17 1.29 -2.92
C SER A 17 -4.14 0.41 -2.12
N ILE A 18 -5.04 -0.33 -2.78
CA ILE A 18 -5.82 -1.38 -2.11
C ILE A 18 -4.87 -2.37 -1.45
N ALA A 19 -3.75 -2.72 -2.09
CA ALA A 19 -2.73 -3.60 -1.52
C ALA A 19 -2.23 -3.08 -0.17
N LEU A 20 -1.96 -1.77 -0.08
CA LEU A 20 -1.48 -1.11 1.12
C LEU A 20 -2.55 -0.97 2.22
N SER A 21 -3.79 -0.65 1.83
CA SER A 21 -4.92 -0.60 2.77
C SER A 21 -5.14 -1.98 3.40
N GLU A 22 -5.25 -3.02 2.56
CA GLU A 22 -5.43 -4.39 3.03
C GLU A 22 -4.24 -4.88 3.86
N SER A 23 -3.00 -4.58 3.45
CA SER A 23 -1.82 -4.96 4.24
C SER A 23 -1.83 -4.30 5.62
N SER A 24 -2.32 -3.07 5.74
CA SER A 24 -2.42 -2.37 7.03
C SER A 24 -3.43 -3.04 7.98
N TRP A 25 -4.60 -3.43 7.47
CA TRP A 25 -5.59 -4.19 8.24
C TRP A 25 -5.08 -5.57 8.65
N LEU A 26 -4.36 -6.24 7.75
CA LEU A 26 -3.75 -7.54 8.02
C LEU A 26 -2.63 -7.44 9.06
N ARG A 27 -1.78 -6.42 8.98
CA ARG A 27 -0.76 -6.12 10.00
C ARG A 27 -1.38 -5.93 11.38
N ALA A 28 -2.45 -5.14 11.47
CA ALA A 28 -3.19 -4.95 12.71
C ALA A 28 -3.81 -6.26 13.21
N THR A 29 -4.35 -7.08 12.31
CA THR A 29 -4.91 -8.41 12.62
C THR A 29 -3.83 -9.36 13.18
N VAL A 30 -2.64 -9.40 12.58
CA VAL A 30 -1.51 -10.19 13.07
C VAL A 30 -1.11 -9.72 14.47
N ALA A 31 -0.93 -8.41 14.68
CA ALA A 31 -0.59 -7.88 16.01
C ALA A 31 -1.65 -8.20 17.06
N LEU A 32 -2.93 -8.04 16.73
CA LEU A 32 -4.05 -8.32 17.64
C LEU A 32 -4.14 -9.81 18.00
N THR A 33 -4.03 -10.70 17.00
CA THR A 33 -4.10 -12.14 17.23
C THR A 33 -2.94 -12.63 18.09
N VAL A 34 -1.70 -12.18 17.82
CA VAL A 34 -0.54 -12.51 18.66
C VAL A 34 -0.73 -12.01 20.09
N ALA A 35 -1.15 -10.76 20.27
CA ALA A 35 -1.40 -10.21 21.61
C ALA A 35 -2.46 -11.02 22.39
N ARG A 36 -3.54 -11.45 21.72
CA ARG A 36 -4.58 -12.28 22.34
C ARG A 36 -4.12 -13.72 22.61
N MET A 37 -3.26 -14.27 21.76
CA MET A 37 -2.65 -15.59 21.98
C MET A 37 -1.73 -15.62 23.21
N HIS A 38 -1.10 -14.49 23.55
CA HIS A 38 -0.27 -14.32 24.75
C HIS A 38 -1.06 -13.86 25.98
N GLY A 39 -2.26 -13.30 25.78
CA GLY A 39 -3.17 -12.88 26.85
C GLY A 39 -3.96 -14.05 27.46
N ASP A 40 -4.99 -13.72 28.24
CA ASP A 40 -5.82 -14.71 28.92
C ASP A 40 -6.54 -15.63 27.93
N ASP A 41 -6.49 -16.94 28.20
CA ASP A 41 -7.24 -17.93 27.42
C ASP A 41 -8.71 -17.95 27.88
N VAL A 42 -9.60 -17.61 26.95
CA VAL A 42 -11.04 -17.62 27.18
C VAL A 42 -11.62 -18.87 26.53
N GLN A 43 -12.34 -19.67 27.30
CA GLN A 43 -13.03 -20.83 26.75
C GLN A 43 -14.29 -20.38 25.99
N VAL A 44 -14.32 -20.72 24.69
CA VAL A 44 -15.46 -20.51 23.80
C VAL A 44 -16.08 -21.88 23.51
N GLY A 45 -16.99 -22.30 24.38
CA GLY A 45 -17.46 -23.69 24.42
C GLY A 45 -16.32 -24.63 24.79
N TRP A 46 -16.02 -25.60 23.93
CA TRP A 46 -14.88 -26.52 24.05
C TRP A 46 -13.58 -26.03 23.40
N PHE A 47 -13.55 -24.81 22.85
CA PHE A 47 -12.37 -24.25 22.17
C PHE A 47 -11.67 -23.21 23.04
N SER A 48 -10.33 -23.22 23.01
CA SER A 48 -9.49 -22.14 23.51
C SER A 48 -9.54 -20.94 22.56
N SER A 49 -9.67 -19.72 23.09
CA SER A 49 -9.60 -18.49 22.30
C SER A 49 -8.25 -18.38 21.59
N ARG A 50 -7.16 -18.79 22.25
CA ARG A 50 -5.82 -18.82 21.66
C ARG A 50 -5.74 -19.72 20.42
N GLN A 51 -6.47 -20.84 20.40
CA GLN A 51 -6.54 -21.73 19.22
C GLN A 51 -7.35 -21.13 18.07
N ILE A 52 -8.34 -20.29 18.36
CA ILE A 52 -9.10 -19.55 17.36
C ILE A 52 -8.21 -18.44 16.79
N ASP A 53 -7.55 -17.67 17.65
CA ASP A 53 -6.64 -16.59 17.24
C ASP A 53 -5.45 -17.11 16.44
N ALA A 54 -4.90 -18.28 16.78
CA ALA A 54 -3.86 -18.95 15.99
C ALA A 54 -4.29 -19.28 14.55
N ARG A 55 -5.54 -19.70 14.34
CA ARG A 55 -6.07 -19.94 12.98
C ARG A 55 -6.19 -18.63 12.21
N THR A 56 -6.74 -17.60 12.86
CA THR A 56 -6.88 -16.26 12.29
C THR A 56 -5.51 -15.68 11.91
N LEU A 57 -4.50 -15.86 12.76
CA LEU A 57 -3.12 -15.43 12.51
C LEU A 57 -2.57 -16.03 11.20
N VAL A 58 -2.68 -17.35 11.02
CA VAL A 58 -2.20 -18.04 9.82
C VAL A 58 -2.90 -17.53 8.56
N VAL A 59 -4.21 -17.31 8.62
CA VAL A 59 -4.98 -16.76 7.50
C VAL A 59 -4.52 -15.34 7.17
N ALA A 60 -4.37 -14.47 8.17
CA ALA A 60 -3.92 -13.09 7.98
C ALA A 60 -2.50 -13.01 7.39
N LEU A 61 -1.56 -13.80 7.92
CA LEU A 61 -0.19 -13.90 7.39
C LEU A 61 -0.18 -14.33 5.92
N ARG A 62 -1.05 -15.28 5.53
CA ARG A 62 -1.14 -15.69 4.12
C ARG A 62 -1.76 -14.62 3.23
N GLN A 63 -2.74 -13.88 3.73
CA GLN A 63 -3.39 -12.80 2.98
C GLN A 63 -2.44 -11.64 2.69
N LEU A 64 -1.39 -11.42 3.50
CA LEU A 64 -0.34 -10.44 3.17
C LEU A 64 0.35 -10.76 1.84
N LEU A 65 0.59 -12.04 1.53
CA LEU A 65 1.14 -12.43 0.23
C LEU A 65 0.18 -12.16 -0.94
N ALA A 66 -1.13 -12.07 -0.69
CA ALA A 66 -2.08 -11.63 -1.71
C ALA A 66 -1.96 -10.13 -1.98
N ALA A 67 -1.73 -9.31 -0.93
CA ALA A 67 -1.43 -7.89 -1.08
C ALA A 67 -0.12 -7.67 -1.87
N VAL A 68 0.94 -8.45 -1.58
CA VAL A 68 2.19 -8.42 -2.37
C VAL A 68 1.92 -8.73 -3.85
N LYS A 69 1.13 -9.78 -4.13
CA LYS A 69 0.79 -10.13 -5.52
C LYS A 69 0.04 -9.01 -6.21
N LEU A 70 -0.91 -8.36 -5.53
CA LEU A 70 -1.67 -7.25 -6.07
C LEU A 70 -0.75 -6.06 -6.41
N GLU A 71 0.14 -5.70 -5.48
CA GLU A 71 1.14 -4.65 -5.70
C GLU A 71 2.08 -5.00 -6.85
N ARG A 72 2.58 -6.24 -6.94
CA ARG A 72 3.44 -6.67 -8.06
C ARG A 72 2.76 -6.52 -9.42
N ILE A 73 1.48 -6.87 -9.52
CA ILE A 73 0.69 -6.70 -10.75
C ILE A 73 0.64 -5.21 -11.10
N ALA A 74 0.33 -4.35 -10.13
CA ALA A 74 0.31 -2.91 -10.31
C ALA A 74 1.65 -2.36 -10.83
N LEU A 75 2.75 -2.70 -10.15
CA LEU A 75 4.10 -2.26 -10.54
C LEU A 75 4.44 -2.70 -11.97
N THR A 76 4.04 -3.91 -12.36
CA THR A 76 4.29 -4.47 -13.70
C THR A 76 3.47 -3.76 -14.77
N ASP A 77 2.16 -3.63 -14.55
CA ASP A 77 1.22 -2.99 -15.49
C ASP A 77 1.59 -1.53 -15.73
N LEU A 78 2.07 -0.87 -14.67
CA LEU A 78 2.56 0.49 -14.71
C LEU A 78 3.94 0.62 -15.34
N GLY A 79 4.70 -0.46 -15.55
CA GLY A 79 6.08 -0.39 -16.03
C GLY A 79 7.02 0.33 -15.06
N MET A 80 6.86 0.09 -13.76
CA MET A 80 7.74 0.65 -12.73
C MET A 80 9.18 0.11 -12.86
N ASP A 81 10.13 0.84 -12.28
CA ASP A 81 11.54 0.44 -12.26
C ASP A 81 11.68 -1.00 -11.71
N PRO A 82 12.36 -1.92 -12.43
CA PRO A 82 12.62 -3.29 -11.98
C PRO A 82 13.24 -3.39 -10.58
N ALA A 83 13.98 -2.37 -10.12
CA ALA A 83 14.53 -2.31 -8.78
C ALA A 83 13.45 -2.28 -7.68
N VAL A 84 12.31 -1.61 -7.92
CA VAL A 84 11.18 -1.57 -6.98
C VAL A 84 10.53 -2.94 -6.86
N ILE A 85 10.32 -3.62 -8.00
CA ILE A 85 9.76 -4.98 -8.05
C ILE A 85 10.71 -5.95 -7.32
N THR A 86 12.01 -5.88 -7.61
CA THR A 86 13.02 -6.73 -6.97
C THR A 86 13.07 -6.52 -5.45
N ALA A 87 12.93 -5.29 -4.98
CA ALA A 87 12.87 -5.00 -3.54
C ALA A 87 11.65 -5.64 -2.87
N LEU A 88 10.48 -5.57 -3.51
CA LEU A 88 9.26 -6.23 -3.03
C LEU A 88 9.40 -7.76 -3.03
N ASP A 89 9.97 -8.34 -4.08
CA ASP A 89 10.21 -9.79 -4.19
C ASP A 89 11.17 -10.29 -3.10
N ASN A 90 12.23 -9.54 -2.82
CA ASN A 90 13.16 -9.84 -1.74
C ASN A 90 12.46 -9.79 -0.37
N ALA A 91 11.57 -8.81 -0.15
CA ALA A 91 10.79 -8.71 1.08
C ALA A 91 9.81 -9.89 1.26
N GLU A 92 9.17 -10.33 0.18
CA GLU A 92 8.35 -11.56 0.19
C GLU A 92 9.19 -12.77 0.58
N GLN A 93 10.39 -12.92 0.01
CA GLN A 93 11.26 -14.04 0.33
C GLN A 93 11.70 -14.02 1.81
N VAL A 94 12.13 -12.87 2.32
CA VAL A 94 12.49 -12.70 3.74
C VAL A 94 11.31 -13.04 4.66
N PHE A 95 10.09 -12.65 4.28
CA PHE A 95 8.87 -13.01 5.01
C PHE A 95 8.63 -14.52 5.03
N LEU A 96 8.79 -15.19 3.90
CA LEU A 96 8.62 -16.64 3.79
C LEU A 96 9.70 -17.40 4.58
N ASP A 97 10.94 -16.91 4.56
CA ASP A 97 12.07 -17.49 5.31
C ASP A 97 11.87 -17.33 6.83
N ALA A 98 11.30 -16.21 7.28
CA ALA A 98 10.97 -15.97 8.69
C ALA A 98 9.81 -16.84 9.18
N LEU A 99 8.95 -17.32 8.28
CA LEU A 99 7.75 -18.10 8.57
C LEU A 99 7.78 -19.43 7.81
N PRO A 100 8.77 -20.30 8.11
CA PRO A 100 8.92 -21.55 7.39
C PRO A 100 7.62 -22.37 7.52
N ASN A 101 7.26 -23.04 6.44
CA ASN A 101 6.05 -23.86 6.33
C ASN A 101 4.70 -23.12 6.41
N ILE A 102 4.65 -21.78 6.46
CA ILE A 102 3.37 -21.03 6.51
C ILE A 102 2.41 -21.45 5.41
N LYS A 103 2.94 -21.79 4.21
CA LYS A 103 2.15 -22.35 3.11
C LYS A 103 1.43 -23.63 3.51
N HIS A 104 2.15 -24.60 4.06
CA HIS A 104 1.59 -25.90 4.45
C HIS A 104 0.61 -25.78 5.62
N VAL A 105 0.93 -24.94 6.62
CA VAL A 105 0.02 -24.68 7.74
C VAL A 105 -1.30 -24.08 7.24
N ARG A 106 -1.23 -23.10 6.33
CA ARG A 106 -2.42 -22.52 5.72
C ARG A 106 -3.17 -23.51 4.84
N ASP A 107 -2.48 -24.25 3.99
CA ASP A 107 -3.11 -25.19 3.06
C ASP A 107 -3.91 -26.25 3.84
N GLY A 108 -3.39 -26.75 4.98
CA GLY A 108 -4.12 -27.64 5.87
C GLY A 108 -5.37 -27.00 6.52
N LEU A 109 -5.35 -25.69 6.76
CA LEU A 109 -6.51 -24.97 7.31
C LEU A 109 -7.58 -24.64 6.26
N THR A 110 -7.17 -24.23 5.06
CA THR A 110 -8.10 -23.69 4.04
C THR A 110 -8.55 -24.71 3.01
N HIS A 111 -7.79 -25.78 2.81
CA HIS A 111 -8.08 -26.86 1.86
C HIS A 111 -8.25 -28.20 2.60
N PHE A 112 -8.85 -28.13 3.78
CA PHE A 112 -8.96 -29.23 4.73
C PHE A 112 -9.66 -30.47 4.13
N GLU A 113 -10.58 -30.25 3.18
CA GLU A 113 -11.35 -31.25 2.44
C GLU A 113 -10.49 -32.18 1.56
N ASP A 114 -9.40 -31.65 1.02
CA ASP A 114 -8.46 -32.36 0.15
C ASP A 114 -7.18 -32.73 0.90
N TRP A 115 -6.66 -31.81 1.71
CA TRP A 115 -5.45 -31.96 2.48
C TRP A 115 -5.47 -33.22 3.37
N ALA A 116 -6.53 -33.38 4.17
CA ALA A 116 -6.66 -34.51 5.10
C ALA A 116 -6.70 -35.87 4.39
N ARG A 117 -7.12 -35.90 3.13
CA ARG A 117 -7.24 -37.14 2.33
C ARG A 117 -5.97 -37.46 1.54
N GLY A 118 -4.98 -36.57 1.58
CA GLY A 118 -3.83 -36.65 0.66
C GLY A 118 -4.23 -36.35 -0.79
N ASN A 119 -5.36 -35.68 -1.01
CA ASN A 119 -5.79 -35.23 -2.33
C ASN A 119 -5.17 -33.86 -2.64
N GLY A 120 -4.95 -33.56 -3.91
CA GLY A 120 -4.31 -32.33 -4.36
C GLY A 120 -2.78 -32.46 -4.51
N GLY A 121 -2.04 -31.42 -4.12
CA GLY A 121 -0.57 -31.36 -4.22
C GLY A 121 0.10 -31.05 -2.89
N GLY A 122 1.36 -31.47 -2.73
CA GLY A 122 2.17 -31.23 -1.53
C GLY A 122 2.60 -32.49 -0.79
N PRO A 123 3.27 -32.35 0.37
CA PRO A 123 3.88 -33.48 1.09
C PRO A 123 2.87 -34.57 1.52
N GLN A 124 1.63 -34.20 1.83
CA GLN A 124 0.54 -35.11 2.15
C GLN A 124 0.09 -35.96 0.94
N ALA A 125 0.12 -35.38 -0.26
CA ALA A 125 -0.16 -36.11 -1.50
C ALA A 125 0.99 -37.05 -1.88
N ASP A 126 2.24 -36.66 -1.58
CA ASP A 126 3.39 -37.54 -1.74
C ASP A 126 3.34 -38.72 -0.77
N ALA A 127 3.02 -38.47 0.50
CA ALA A 127 2.83 -39.53 1.51
C ALA A 127 1.72 -40.51 1.10
N ARG A 128 0.64 -40.01 0.49
CA ARG A 128 -0.49 -40.82 0.02
C ARG A 128 -0.10 -41.87 -1.03
N LYS A 129 1.01 -41.70 -1.76
CA LYS A 129 1.50 -42.67 -2.75
C LYS A 129 1.97 -43.98 -2.12
N THR A 130 2.38 -43.95 -0.85
CA THR A 130 2.97 -45.10 -0.15
C THR A 130 2.25 -45.47 1.14
N THR A 131 1.31 -44.63 1.60
CA THR A 131 0.68 -44.73 2.93
C THR A 131 -0.85 -44.76 2.82
N ASP A 132 -1.50 -45.50 3.73
CA ASP A 132 -2.96 -45.57 3.84
C ASP A 132 -3.56 -44.17 4.11
N PRO A 133 -4.73 -43.80 3.52
CA PRO A 133 -5.28 -42.46 3.70
C PRO A 133 -5.58 -42.13 5.16
N ARG A 134 -5.93 -43.13 5.99
CA ARG A 134 -6.19 -42.89 7.41
C ARG A 134 -4.93 -42.48 8.16
N ASP A 135 -3.79 -43.04 7.78
CA ASP A 135 -2.50 -42.71 8.39
C ASP A 135 -2.02 -41.34 7.91
N VAL A 136 -2.19 -41.02 6.61
CA VAL A 136 -1.94 -39.65 6.10
C VAL A 136 -2.82 -38.63 6.84
N ALA A 137 -4.11 -38.90 7.01
CA ALA A 137 -4.98 -38.01 7.77
C ALA A 137 -4.49 -37.82 9.21
N ARG A 138 -4.06 -38.89 9.88
CA ARG A 138 -3.55 -38.82 11.25
C ARG A 138 -2.33 -37.92 11.36
N ASP A 139 -1.41 -38.01 10.41
CA ASP A 139 -0.13 -37.32 10.45
C ASP A 139 -0.24 -35.85 10.01
N PHE A 140 -1.21 -35.50 9.17
CA PHE A 140 -1.28 -34.18 8.52
C PHE A 140 -2.48 -33.30 8.95
N TRP A 141 -3.46 -33.83 9.69
CA TRP A 141 -4.69 -33.11 10.06
C TRP A 141 -4.57 -32.24 11.32
N SER A 142 -3.69 -32.59 12.25
CA SER A 142 -3.69 -31.97 13.58
C SER A 142 -3.27 -30.51 13.54
N PHE A 143 -4.12 -29.60 14.01
CA PHE A 143 -3.78 -28.20 14.22
C PHE A 143 -3.71 -27.88 15.72
N GLY A 144 -2.67 -27.18 16.14
CA GLY A 144 -2.56 -26.72 17.53
C GLY A 144 -1.57 -25.58 17.72
N TYR A 145 -1.95 -24.63 18.58
CA TYR A 145 -1.04 -23.67 19.19
C TYR A 145 -0.54 -24.17 20.55
N ASP A 146 0.77 -24.16 20.76
CA ASP A 146 1.40 -24.45 22.05
C ASP A 146 1.93 -23.13 22.66
N PRO A 147 1.37 -22.66 23.79
CA PRO A 147 1.80 -21.44 24.45
C PRO A 147 3.15 -21.56 25.18
N THR A 148 3.64 -22.78 25.42
CA THR A 148 4.93 -23.00 26.09
C THR A 148 6.09 -22.81 25.12
N THR A 149 5.94 -23.31 23.90
CA THR A 149 6.95 -23.16 22.84
C THR A 149 6.67 -21.97 21.92
N ASP A 150 5.52 -21.33 22.06
CA ASP A 150 5.05 -20.23 21.21
C ASP A 150 5.02 -20.60 19.72
N THR A 151 4.46 -21.78 19.43
CA THR A 151 4.43 -22.35 18.08
C THR A 151 3.03 -22.78 17.66
N VAL A 152 2.72 -22.54 16.38
CA VAL A 152 1.56 -23.13 15.70
C VAL A 152 2.03 -24.35 14.91
N THR A 153 1.26 -25.43 14.98
CA THR A 153 1.50 -26.69 14.29
C THR A 153 0.33 -27.05 13.38
N MET A 154 0.64 -27.64 12.23
CA MET A 154 -0.28 -28.32 11.33
C MET A 154 0.40 -29.62 10.87
N GLY A 155 0.00 -30.76 11.40
CA GLY A 155 0.69 -32.03 11.21
C GLY A 155 2.19 -31.89 11.51
N PRO A 156 3.10 -32.23 10.57
CA PRO A 156 4.56 -32.11 10.78
C PRO A 156 5.07 -30.66 10.63
N PHE A 157 4.23 -29.71 10.23
CA PHE A 157 4.64 -28.35 9.92
C PHE A 157 4.51 -27.47 11.15
N THR A 158 5.57 -26.72 11.46
CA THR A 158 5.62 -25.81 12.62
C THR A 158 6.00 -24.40 12.16
N LEU A 159 5.39 -23.40 12.82
CA LEU A 159 5.66 -21.98 12.65
C LEU A 159 5.79 -21.30 14.02
N SER A 160 6.76 -20.41 14.18
CA SER A 160 6.92 -19.61 15.39
C SER A 160 6.00 -18.40 15.38
N VAL A 161 5.25 -18.20 16.47
CA VAL A 161 4.35 -17.06 16.63
C VAL A 161 5.14 -15.77 16.87
N SER A 162 6.23 -15.85 17.65
CA SER A 162 7.13 -14.71 17.89
C SER A 162 7.69 -14.06 16.61
N ALA A 163 7.84 -14.81 15.51
CA ALA A 163 8.32 -14.30 14.23
C ALA A 163 7.23 -13.55 13.43
N ALA A 164 5.95 -13.74 13.75
CA ALA A 164 4.84 -13.26 12.93
C ALA A 164 4.74 -11.74 12.83
N VAL A 165 4.81 -11.02 13.96
CA VAL A 165 4.69 -9.56 13.98
C VAL A 165 5.88 -8.88 13.29
N PRO A 166 7.15 -9.22 13.59
CA PRO A 166 8.29 -8.63 12.89
C PRO A 166 8.25 -8.89 11.37
N ALA A 167 7.92 -10.12 10.95
CA ALA A 167 7.84 -10.48 9.54
C ALA A 167 6.72 -9.70 8.83
N ALA A 168 5.51 -9.65 9.44
CA ALA A 168 4.38 -8.91 8.89
C ALA A 168 4.68 -7.41 8.76
N ASN A 169 5.31 -6.79 9.77
CA ASN A 169 5.70 -5.39 9.73
C ASN A 169 6.67 -5.11 8.58
N ALA A 170 7.75 -5.88 8.46
CA ALA A 170 8.74 -5.71 7.41
C ALA A 170 8.13 -5.86 6.01
N LEU A 171 7.23 -6.84 5.81
CA LEU A 171 6.55 -7.00 4.53
C LEU A 171 5.60 -5.84 4.22
N CYS A 172 4.86 -5.34 5.21
CA CYS A 172 3.97 -4.19 5.01
C CYS A 172 4.74 -2.90 4.72
N ASP A 173 5.89 -2.70 5.34
CA ASP A 173 6.76 -1.55 5.06
C ASP A 173 7.30 -1.61 3.62
N ALA A 174 7.60 -2.80 3.11
CA ALA A 174 7.99 -2.99 1.71
C ALA A 174 6.84 -2.72 0.73
N ILE A 175 5.61 -3.18 1.06
CA ILE A 175 4.40 -2.85 0.27
C ILE A 175 4.20 -1.33 0.26
N TYR A 176 4.28 -0.67 1.41
CA TYR A 176 4.18 0.79 1.51
C TYR A 176 5.23 1.51 0.65
N ALA A 177 6.49 1.07 0.71
CA ALA A 177 7.55 1.66 -0.09
C ALA A 177 7.30 1.50 -1.60
N ALA A 178 6.80 0.34 -2.04
CA ALA A 178 6.43 0.09 -3.42
C ALA A 178 5.29 1.00 -3.90
N THR A 179 4.20 1.09 -3.13
CA THR A 179 3.07 1.98 -3.45
C THR A 179 3.52 3.44 -3.49
N ARG A 180 4.36 3.87 -2.55
CA ARG A 180 4.91 5.23 -2.52
C ARG A 180 5.77 5.54 -3.76
N ALA A 181 6.47 4.56 -4.32
CA ALA A 181 7.25 4.75 -5.54
C ALA A 181 6.34 5.01 -6.75
N VAL A 182 5.17 4.35 -6.82
CA VAL A 182 4.15 4.63 -7.85
C VAL A 182 3.65 6.06 -7.74
N ASP A 183 3.36 6.53 -6.54
CA ASP A 183 2.90 7.89 -6.32
C ASP A 183 3.97 8.91 -6.67
N GLN A 184 5.24 8.67 -6.29
CA GLN A 184 6.37 9.50 -6.70
C GLN A 184 6.46 9.67 -8.21
N ARG A 185 6.32 8.58 -8.97
CA ARG A 185 6.34 8.65 -10.43
C ARG A 185 5.12 9.41 -10.97
N SER A 186 3.93 9.09 -10.48
CA SER A 186 2.68 9.73 -10.91
C SER A 186 2.67 11.23 -10.66
N THR A 187 3.24 11.65 -9.53
CA THR A 187 3.45 13.05 -9.13
C THR A 187 4.50 13.73 -10.02
N ALA A 188 5.61 13.06 -10.32
CA ALA A 188 6.63 13.59 -11.23
C ALA A 188 6.06 13.79 -12.65
N GLU A 189 5.34 12.81 -13.18
CA GLU A 189 4.67 12.91 -14.48
C GLU A 189 3.65 14.06 -14.53
N LEU A 190 2.86 14.24 -13.46
CA LEU A 190 1.91 15.36 -13.37
C LEU A 190 2.64 16.70 -13.35
N ARG A 191 3.74 16.80 -12.58
CA ARG A 191 4.57 18.00 -12.53
C ARG A 191 5.12 18.34 -13.91
N ASP A 192 5.67 17.36 -14.61
CA ASP A 192 6.23 17.56 -15.95
C ASP A 192 5.14 17.99 -16.95
N GLN A 193 3.93 17.41 -16.86
CA GLN A 193 2.79 17.82 -17.66
C GLN A 193 2.39 19.29 -17.41
N VAL A 194 2.38 19.73 -16.14
CA VAL A 194 2.09 21.13 -15.80
C VAL A 194 3.16 22.07 -16.34
N VAL A 195 4.44 21.73 -16.13
CA VAL A 195 5.55 22.53 -16.63
C VAL A 195 5.51 22.64 -18.16
N GLN A 196 5.22 21.54 -18.86
CA GLN A 196 5.07 21.54 -20.31
C GLN A 196 3.90 22.43 -20.75
N ALA A 197 2.73 22.32 -20.10
CA ALA A 197 1.56 23.15 -20.41
C ALA A 197 1.84 24.66 -20.27
N LEU A 198 2.55 25.04 -19.19
CA LEU A 198 2.96 26.43 -18.98
C LEU A 198 3.99 26.87 -20.03
N THR A 199 4.95 26.01 -20.35
CA THR A 199 5.98 26.28 -21.37
C THR A 199 5.37 26.49 -22.75
N ASP A 200 4.43 25.62 -23.17
CA ASP A 200 3.71 25.71 -24.45
C ASP A 200 2.89 27.01 -24.54
N ALA A 201 2.37 27.48 -23.41
CA ALA A 201 1.67 28.76 -23.29
C ALA A 201 2.61 29.97 -23.15
N THR A 202 3.92 29.77 -23.25
CA THR A 202 4.98 30.79 -23.05
C THR A 202 4.90 31.47 -21.68
N ILE A 203 4.56 30.69 -20.66
CA ILE A 203 4.49 31.14 -19.27
C ILE A 203 5.75 30.64 -18.54
N PRO A 204 6.62 31.55 -18.09
CA PRO A 204 7.85 31.17 -17.39
C PRO A 204 7.53 30.60 -16.00
N CYS A 205 8.07 29.41 -15.70
CA CYS A 205 7.80 28.65 -14.47
C CYS A 205 9.01 27.86 -13.92
N THR A 206 10.22 28.32 -14.21
CA THR A 206 11.49 27.74 -13.74
C THR A 206 11.68 27.93 -12.22
N PRO A 207 12.50 27.08 -11.57
CA PRO A 207 12.75 27.21 -10.14
C PRO A 207 13.28 28.60 -9.76
N PRO A 208 13.01 29.09 -8.54
CA PRO A 208 13.49 30.39 -8.07
C PRO A 208 15.00 30.57 -8.31
N PRO A 209 15.46 31.80 -8.61
CA PRO A 209 14.83 33.08 -8.24
C PRO A 209 14.12 33.85 -9.36
N GLU A 210 13.89 33.29 -10.55
CA GLU A 210 13.62 34.12 -11.73
C GLU A 210 12.13 34.29 -12.08
N ASP A 211 11.28 33.27 -11.85
CA ASP A 211 9.95 33.25 -12.44
C ASP A 211 8.79 33.54 -11.45
N PRO A 212 7.69 34.14 -11.94
CA PRO A 212 6.54 34.53 -11.11
C PRO A 212 5.57 33.37 -10.82
N VAL A 213 5.58 32.32 -11.64
CA VAL A 213 4.75 31.11 -11.46
C VAL A 213 5.61 29.99 -10.90
N ARG A 214 5.16 29.37 -9.82
CA ARG A 214 5.85 28.26 -9.17
C ARG A 214 5.02 26.99 -9.26
N VAL A 215 5.62 25.93 -9.77
CA VAL A 215 5.11 24.56 -9.71
C VAL A 215 5.95 23.77 -8.71
N SER A 216 5.33 23.33 -7.62
CA SER A 216 6.02 22.62 -6.54
C SER A 216 5.29 21.37 -6.13
N GLN A 217 6.06 20.34 -5.77
CA GLN A 217 5.54 19.16 -5.10
C GLN A 217 5.43 19.43 -3.60
N GLY A 218 4.26 19.16 -3.02
CA GLY A 218 4.02 19.21 -1.59
C GLY A 218 4.58 17.97 -0.86
N GLN A 219 4.62 18.03 0.46
CA GLN A 219 4.99 16.86 1.27
C GLN A 219 3.96 15.72 1.13
N ASP A 220 2.72 16.08 0.86
CA ASP A 220 1.58 15.21 0.57
C ASP A 220 1.63 14.54 -0.81
N MET A 221 2.76 14.64 -1.53
CA MET A 221 2.95 14.12 -2.88
C MET A 221 2.02 14.77 -3.93
N ARG A 222 1.31 15.85 -3.61
CA ARG A 222 0.45 16.57 -4.55
C ARG A 222 1.23 17.67 -5.27
N ILE A 223 0.76 18.06 -6.45
CA ILE A 223 1.35 19.16 -7.21
C ILE A 223 0.57 20.44 -6.93
N TRP A 224 1.32 21.50 -6.63
CA TRP A 224 0.82 22.81 -6.27
C TRP A 224 1.32 23.86 -7.25
N LEU A 225 0.44 24.80 -7.61
CA LEU A 225 0.72 25.96 -8.43
C LEU A 225 0.46 27.22 -7.60
N SER A 226 1.42 28.13 -7.55
CA SER A 226 1.32 29.38 -6.78
C SER A 226 2.03 30.54 -7.49
N PHE A 227 1.67 31.78 -7.15
CA PHE A 227 2.32 32.98 -7.67
C PHE A 227 3.21 33.68 -6.64
N GLU A 228 4.35 34.20 -7.09
CA GLU A 228 5.12 35.21 -6.36
C GLU A 228 4.74 36.61 -6.86
N LEU A 229 3.59 37.11 -6.41
CA LEU A 229 2.97 38.37 -6.88
C LEU A 229 3.90 39.59 -6.78
N GLY A 230 4.79 39.62 -5.77
CA GLY A 230 5.76 40.71 -5.60
C GLY A 230 6.78 40.85 -6.74
N ARG A 231 6.83 39.90 -7.69
CA ARG A 231 7.70 39.94 -8.86
C ARG A 231 7.02 40.43 -10.14
N LEU A 232 5.70 40.61 -10.11
CA LEU A 232 4.92 41.03 -11.27
C LEU A 232 4.48 42.49 -11.10
N PRO A 233 4.44 43.30 -12.16
CA PRO A 233 3.76 44.59 -12.14
C PRO A 233 2.26 44.41 -11.90
N ASP A 234 1.65 45.26 -11.05
CA ASP A 234 0.24 45.16 -10.62
C ASP A 234 -0.77 45.02 -11.79
N GLY A 235 -0.47 45.57 -12.96
CA GLY A 235 -1.33 45.50 -14.14
C GLY A 235 -1.32 44.15 -14.88
N GLN A 236 -0.35 43.27 -14.60
CA GLN A 236 -0.15 41.99 -15.32
C GLN A 236 -0.64 40.77 -14.54
N HIS A 237 -0.99 40.92 -13.25
CA HIS A 237 -1.33 39.78 -12.39
C HIS A 237 -2.55 39.03 -12.94
N LYS A 238 -3.60 39.77 -13.32
CA LYS A 238 -4.87 39.18 -13.77
C LYS A 238 -4.72 38.44 -15.10
N GLU A 239 -4.03 39.06 -16.06
CA GLU A 239 -3.75 38.44 -17.35
C GLU A 239 -2.94 37.15 -17.19
N LEU A 240 -1.92 37.15 -16.31
CA LEU A 240 -1.15 35.95 -16.02
C LEU A 240 -2.00 34.85 -15.37
N ALA A 241 -2.84 35.19 -14.39
CA ALA A 241 -3.74 34.25 -13.73
C ALA A 241 -4.66 33.54 -14.74
N GLU A 242 -5.29 34.32 -15.63
CA GLU A 242 -6.16 33.80 -16.69
C GLU A 242 -5.39 32.94 -17.71
N ARG A 243 -4.19 33.36 -18.10
CA ARG A 243 -3.33 32.57 -19.00
C ARG A 243 -2.92 31.24 -18.37
N VAL A 244 -2.54 31.24 -17.10
CA VAL A 244 -2.18 30.02 -16.35
C VAL A 244 -3.37 29.08 -16.25
N ALA A 245 -4.53 29.57 -15.79
CA ALA A 245 -5.74 28.77 -15.67
C ALA A 245 -6.13 28.14 -17.03
N THR A 246 -6.05 28.94 -18.10
CA THR A 246 -6.31 28.49 -19.48
C THR A 246 -5.31 27.43 -19.95
N ALA A 247 -4.01 27.64 -19.72
CA ALA A 247 -2.96 26.70 -20.12
C ALA A 247 -3.12 25.34 -19.43
N VAL A 248 -3.36 25.35 -18.12
CA VAL A 248 -3.61 24.13 -17.33
C VAL A 248 -4.88 23.43 -17.81
N ALA A 249 -5.97 24.16 -18.04
CA ALA A 249 -7.22 23.59 -18.56
C ALA A 249 -7.05 22.97 -19.96
N HIS A 250 -6.34 23.64 -20.88
CA HIS A 250 -6.03 23.11 -22.21
C HIS A 250 -5.21 21.83 -22.17
N ALA A 251 -4.38 21.64 -21.15
CA ALA A 251 -3.63 20.40 -20.93
C ALA A 251 -4.48 19.26 -20.31
N GLY A 252 -5.79 19.45 -20.15
CA GLY A 252 -6.68 18.47 -19.53
C GLY A 252 -6.49 18.35 -18.02
N LEU A 253 -5.97 19.40 -17.38
CA LEU A 253 -5.77 19.48 -15.93
C LEU A 253 -6.77 20.47 -15.31
N ARG A 254 -6.96 20.38 -14.00
CA ARG A 254 -7.74 21.34 -13.21
C ARG A 254 -6.93 21.89 -12.04
N LEU A 255 -7.19 23.14 -11.71
CA LEU A 255 -6.73 23.76 -10.47
C LEU A 255 -7.86 23.71 -9.45
N THR A 256 -7.55 23.28 -8.24
CA THR A 256 -8.51 23.17 -7.14
C THR A 256 -7.97 23.87 -5.90
N SER A 257 -8.85 24.59 -5.21
CA SER A 257 -8.49 25.25 -3.96
C SER A 257 -8.75 24.30 -2.79
N SER A 258 -7.84 24.28 -1.81
CA SER A 258 -7.99 23.39 -0.66
C SER A 258 -9.02 23.89 0.34
N ALA A 259 -9.16 25.21 0.45
CA ALA A 259 -10.13 25.82 1.35
C ALA A 259 -11.56 25.77 0.75
N PHE A 260 -11.68 25.79 -0.58
CA PHE A 260 -12.96 25.82 -1.29
C PHE A 260 -12.85 24.98 -2.58
N PRO A 261 -13.09 23.66 -2.51
CA PRO A 261 -12.90 22.76 -3.66
C PRO A 261 -13.84 23.03 -4.84
N GLU A 262 -15.01 23.61 -4.58
CA GLU A 262 -16.03 23.93 -5.60
C GLU A 262 -15.87 25.32 -6.23
N ALA A 263 -14.82 26.05 -5.84
CA ALA A 263 -14.53 27.38 -6.35
C ALA A 263 -14.31 27.37 -7.88
N GLN A 264 -15.06 28.21 -8.60
CA GLN A 264 -14.89 28.44 -10.04
C GLN A 264 -14.00 29.66 -10.34
N ASP A 265 -13.74 30.49 -9.33
CA ASP A 265 -12.96 31.72 -9.36
C ASP A 265 -11.45 31.44 -9.25
N ILE A 266 -10.94 30.47 -10.02
CA ILE A 266 -9.55 29.99 -9.96
C ILE A 266 -8.53 31.12 -10.17
N SER A 267 -8.77 32.01 -11.13
CA SER A 267 -7.90 33.16 -11.39
C SER A 267 -7.84 34.12 -10.20
N ASP A 268 -8.99 34.41 -9.58
CA ASP A 268 -9.07 35.33 -8.43
C ASP A 268 -8.35 34.76 -7.20
N ARG A 269 -8.33 33.44 -7.06
CA ARG A 269 -7.58 32.75 -6.00
C ARG A 269 -6.08 32.78 -6.20
N LEU A 270 -5.62 32.57 -7.42
CA LEU A 270 -4.21 32.77 -7.76
C LEU A 270 -3.77 34.21 -7.50
N LEU A 271 -4.62 35.19 -7.81
CA LEU A 271 -4.41 36.61 -7.51
C LEU A 271 -4.39 36.92 -6.01
N ALA A 272 -5.15 36.18 -5.20
CA ALA A 272 -5.10 36.27 -3.75
C ALA A 272 -3.83 35.63 -3.15
N GLY A 273 -2.96 35.04 -3.98
CA GLY A 273 -1.74 34.35 -3.55
C GLY A 273 -1.99 32.95 -2.99
N GLU A 274 -3.17 32.37 -3.24
CA GLU A 274 -3.48 31.02 -2.79
C GLU A 274 -2.70 29.99 -3.62
N PRO A 275 -1.98 29.04 -3.00
CA PRO A 275 -1.47 27.88 -3.71
C PRO A 275 -2.62 26.95 -4.08
N LEU A 276 -2.78 26.68 -5.36
CA LEU A 276 -3.83 25.80 -5.87
C LEU A 276 -3.26 24.42 -6.20
N ARG A 277 -4.00 23.38 -5.86
CA ARG A 277 -3.65 22.00 -6.17
C ARG A 277 -3.96 21.71 -7.64
N VAL A 278 -3.03 21.08 -8.33
CA VAL A 278 -3.21 20.61 -9.69
C VAL A 278 -3.67 19.16 -9.68
N GLU A 279 -4.69 18.85 -10.48
CA GLU A 279 -5.21 17.49 -10.64
C GLU A 279 -5.45 17.19 -12.12
N ARG A 280 -5.38 15.90 -12.51
CA ARG A 280 -5.85 15.48 -13.83
C ARG A 280 -7.37 15.57 -13.87
N ASN A 281 -7.95 16.00 -14.99
CA ASN A 281 -9.38 15.85 -15.18
C ASN A 281 -9.70 14.35 -15.16
N GLY A 282 -10.61 13.95 -14.26
CA GLY A 282 -11.10 12.57 -14.26
C GLY A 282 -11.71 12.21 -15.62
N PRO A 283 -11.72 10.92 -15.99
CA PRO A 283 -12.49 10.46 -17.13
C PRO A 283 -13.98 10.80 -17.02
#